data_AF-A0A967YJD5-F1
#
_entry.id   AF-A0A967YJD5-F1
#
_cell.length_a   1.000
_cell.length_b   1.000
_cell.length_c   1.000
_cell.angle_alpha   90.00
_cell.angle_beta   90.00
_cell.angle_gamma   90.00
#
_symmetry.space_group_name_H-M   'P 1'
#
loop_
_entity.id
_entity.type
_entity.pdbx_description
1 polymer ?
#
loop_
_entity_poly.entity_id
_entity_poly.type
_entity_poly.pdbx_seq_one_letter_code
_entity_poly.pdbx_strand_id
1 'polypeptide(L)' 'QAAFLLATGLLDACRDVDPASRRHAELTAQIKRLTLPGEMGEAIKVLALARDFDGPLAGFAGRDLRGRL' A
#
# COMPACT_ATOMS: atom_id res chain seq x y z
N GLN A 1 -6.16 -0.98 -3.23
CA GLN A 1 -4.71 -0.71 -3.28
C GLN A 1 -4.15 -0.51 -1.88
N ALA A 2 -4.88 0.14 -0.97
CA ALA A 2 -4.43 0.42 0.40
C ALA A 2 -3.77 -0.77 1.12
N ALA A 3 -4.46 -1.93 1.16
CA ALA A 3 -3.94 -3.13 1.82
C ALA A 3 -2.61 -3.63 1.21
N PHE A 4 -2.48 -3.54 -0.12
CA PHE A 4 -1.25 -3.91 -0.82
C PHE A 4 -0.09 -2.99 -0.43
N LEU A 5 -0.30 -1.67 -0.47
CA LEU A 5 0.75 -0.70 -0.13
C LEU A 5 1.18 -0.77 1.34
N LEU A 6 0.24 -0.97 2.25
CA LEU A 6 0.56 -1.16 3.66
C LEU A 6 1.38 -2.44 3.86
N ALA A 7 1.02 -3.53 3.18
CA ALA A 7 1.74 -4.79 3.23
C ALA A 7 3.10 -4.76 2.52
N THR A 8 3.41 -3.74 1.72
CA THR A 8 4.74 -3.49 1.16
C THR A 8 5.59 -2.51 1.97
N GLY A 9 5.13 -2.08 3.17
CA GLY A 9 5.90 -1.19 4.03
C GLY A 9 5.78 0.30 3.69
N LEU A 10 4.67 0.76 3.10
CA LEU A 10 4.47 2.18 2.76
C LEU A 10 4.73 3.13 3.93
N LEU A 11 4.44 2.71 5.16
CA LEU A 11 4.65 3.54 6.36
C LEU A 11 6.13 3.78 6.68
N ASP A 12 7.02 2.93 6.16
CA ASP A 12 8.47 3.09 6.35
C ASP A 12 9.00 4.34 5.65
N ALA A 13 8.27 4.88 4.67
CA ALA A 13 8.59 6.14 4.02
C ALA A 13 8.64 7.34 4.99
N CYS A 14 8.01 7.24 6.17
CA CYS A 14 8.01 8.28 7.19
C CYS A 14 8.92 7.97 8.39
N ARG A 15 9.52 6.78 8.47
CA ARG A 15 10.16 6.25 9.69
C ARG A 15 11.25 7.17 10.25
N ASP A 16 12.10 7.72 9.38
CA ASP A 16 13.25 8.54 9.76
C ASP A 16 13.04 10.04 9.44
N VAL A 17 11.78 10.46 9.22
CA VAL A 17 11.45 11.86 8.93
C VAL A 17 10.95 12.52 10.20
N ASP A 18 11.56 13.66 10.57
CA ASP A 18 11.13 14.46 11.71
C ASP A 18 9.61 14.76 11.64
N PRO A 19 8.81 14.32 12.62
CA PRO A 19 7.36 14.54 12.64
C PRO A 19 6.95 16.02 12.60
N ALA A 20 7.80 16.93 13.07
CA ALA A 20 7.55 18.38 13.04
C ALA A 20 7.91 19.02 11.69
N SER A 21 8.61 18.30 10.82
CA SER A 21 9.01 18.82 9.52
C SER A 21 7.82 18.92 8.56
N ARG A 22 7.88 19.93 7.68
CA ARG A 22 6.97 20.05 6.53
C ARG A 22 6.98 18.79 5.66
N ARG A 23 8.15 18.15 5.53
CA ARG A 23 8.31 16.92 4.75
C ARG A 23 7.47 15.77 5.30
N HIS A 24 7.41 15.61 6.62
CA HIS A 24 6.58 14.58 7.24
C HIS A 24 5.08 14.82 7.00
N ALA A 25 4.63 16.09 7.08
CA ALA A 25 3.24 16.46 6.78
C ALA A 25 2.86 16.14 5.32
N GLU A 26 3.74 16.46 4.36
CA GLU A 26 3.53 16.15 2.95
C GLU A 26 3.48 14.65 2.67
N LEU A 27 4.39 13.87 3.26
CA LEU A 27 4.39 12.41 3.13
C LEU A 27 3.13 11.79 3.72
N THR A 28 2.71 12.26 4.89
CA THR A 28 1.47 11.79 5.54
C THR A 28 0.24 12.06 4.68
N ALA A 29 0.16 13.22 4.03
CA ALA A 29 -0.95 13.54 3.13
C ALA A 29 -0.98 12.62 1.89
N GLN A 30 0.19 12.31 1.32
CA GLN A 30 0.30 11.39 0.18
C GLN A 30 -0.09 9.96 0.56
N ILE A 31 0.36 9.48 1.73
CA ILE A 31 -0.03 8.17 2.25
C ILE A 31 -1.54 8.09 2.42
N LYS A 32 -2.15 9.10 3.07
CA LYS A 32 -3.61 9.17 3.25
C LYS A 32 -4.36 9.06 1.92
N ARG A 33 -3.94 9.80 0.91
CA ARG A 33 -4.54 9.73 -0.43
C ARG A 33 -4.50 8.34 -1.05
N LEU A 34 -3.39 7.63 -0.85
CA LEU A 34 -3.18 6.27 -1.36
C LEU A 34 -3.92 5.19 -0.55
N THR A 35 -4.26 5.45 0.73
CA THR A 35 -4.80 4.43 1.64
C THR A 35 -6.25 4.63 2.06
N LEU A 36 -6.78 5.86 2.08
CA LEU A 36 -8.12 6.13 2.62
C LEU A 36 -9.26 5.72 1.67
N PRO A 37 -10.37 5.15 2.22
CA PRO A 37 -11.62 4.99 1.49
C PRO A 37 -12.18 6.34 1.04
N GLY A 38 -12.70 6.42 -0.19
CA GLY A 38 -13.16 7.68 -0.79
C GLY A 38 -12.10 8.44 -1.60
N GLU A 39 -10.82 8.04 -1.51
CA GLU A 39 -9.76 8.49 -2.42
C GLU A 39 -9.27 7.31 -3.29
N MET A 40 -7.98 6.99 -3.26
CA MET A 40 -7.40 5.93 -4.12
C MET A 40 -7.35 4.57 -3.42
N GLY A 41 -7.57 4.51 -2.10
CA GLY A 41 -7.40 3.30 -1.29
C GLY A 41 -8.23 2.12 -1.77
N GLU A 42 -9.45 2.39 -2.26
CA GLU A 42 -10.41 1.39 -2.72
C GLU A 42 -10.62 1.37 -4.25
N ALA A 43 -10.50 2.52 -4.91
CA ALA A 43 -10.72 2.64 -6.35
C ALA A 43 -9.70 1.86 -7.18
N ILE A 44 -8.44 1.82 -6.72
CA ILE A 44 -7.36 1.16 -7.43
C ILE A 44 -7.22 -0.29 -6.96
N LYS A 45 -7.13 -1.22 -7.90
CA LYS A 45 -6.86 -2.65 -7.66
C LYS A 45 -5.45 -3.00 -8.11
N VAL A 46 -4.85 -3.99 -7.48
CA VAL A 46 -3.50 -4.49 -7.81
C VAL A 46 -3.66 -5.95 -8.22
N LEU A 47 -3.09 -6.32 -9.36
CA LEU A 47 -3.09 -7.67 -9.90
C LEU A 47 -1.64 -8.11 -10.12
N ALA A 48 -1.30 -9.31 -9.71
CA ALA A 48 -0.03 -9.95 -10.03
C ALA A 48 -0.30 -11.24 -10.83
N LEU A 49 0.51 -11.45 -11.86
CA LEU A 49 0.53 -12.65 -12.68
C LEU A 49 1.96 -13.19 -12.65
N ALA A 50 2.11 -14.48 -12.34
CA ALA A 50 3.41 -15.13 -12.28
C ALA A 50 3.35 -16.49 -12.98
N ARG A 51 4.53 -16.97 -13.41
CA ARG A 51 4.75 -18.30 -13.99
C ARG A 51 5.98 -18.88 -13.30
N ASP A 52 5.90 -20.14 -12.86
CA ASP A 52 6.99 -20.85 -12.19
C ASP A 52 7.59 -20.05 -11.02
N PHE A 53 6.73 -19.42 -10.21
CA PHE A 53 7.12 -18.63 -9.04
C PHE A 53 6.57 -19.27 -7.77
N ASP A 54 7.48 -19.80 -6.95
CA ASP A 54 7.14 -20.53 -5.72
C ASP A 54 7.27 -19.68 -4.44
N GLY A 55 7.63 -18.39 -4.59
CA GLY A 55 7.79 -17.46 -3.48
C GLY A 55 6.46 -16.85 -3.00
N PRO A 56 6.42 -16.27 -1.78
CA PRO A 56 5.29 -15.45 -1.37
C PRO A 56 5.27 -14.14 -2.17
N LEU A 57 4.11 -13.76 -2.72
CA LEU A 57 3.93 -12.46 -3.35
C LEU A 57 3.79 -11.38 -2.27
N ALA A 58 4.84 -10.56 -2.12
CA ALA A 58 4.83 -9.41 -1.21
C ALA A 58 3.65 -8.48 -1.51
N GLY A 59 3.01 -7.96 -0.47
CA GLY A 59 1.82 -7.10 -0.62
C GLY A 59 0.49 -7.85 -0.84
N PHE A 60 0.51 -9.14 -1.20
CA PHE A 60 -0.72 -9.93 -1.45
C PHE A 60 -1.15 -10.82 -0.27
N ALA A 61 -0.34 -10.93 0.77
CA ALA A 61 -0.62 -11.78 1.93
C ALA A 61 -1.75 -11.24 2.85
N GLY A 62 -2.12 -9.97 2.73
CA GLY A 62 -3.10 -9.33 3.62
C GLY A 62 -4.56 -9.57 3.21
N ARG A 63 -5.00 -8.93 2.14
CA ARG A 63 -6.37 -9.06 1.62
C ARG A 63 -6.33 -9.58 0.19
N ASP A 64 -6.37 -10.90 0.07
CA ASP A 64 -6.48 -11.59 -1.21
C ASP A 64 -7.94 -11.59 -1.69
N LEU A 65 -8.16 -11.21 -2.95
CA LEU A 65 -9.49 -11.09 -3.57
C LEU A 65 -9.74 -12.11 -4.67
N ARG A 66 -8.88 -13.14 -4.81
CA ARG A 66 -9.00 -14.17 -5.86
C ARG A 66 -10.38 -14.85 -5.90
N GLY A 67 -11.04 -15.02 -4.76
CA GLY A 67 -12.39 -15.62 -4.69
C GLY A 67 -13.55 -14.70 -5.12
N ARG A 68 -13.25 -13.49 -5.62
CA ARG A 68 -14.25 -12.48 -6.05
C ARG A 68 -14.01 -11.97 -7.48
N LEU A 69 -13.10 -12.59 -8.21
CA LEU A 69 -12.87 -12.38 -9.65
C LEU A 69 -13.88 -13.22 -10.45
#